data_AF-A0A175WCH3-F1
#
_entry.id   AF-A0A175WCH3-F1
#
_cell.length_a   1.000
_cell.length_b   1.000
_cell.length_c   1.000
_cell.angle_alpha   90.00
_cell.angle_beta   90.00
_cell.angle_gamma   90.00
#
_symmetry.space_group_name_H-M   'P 1'
#
loop_
_entity.id
_entity.type
_entity.pdbx_description
1 polymer ?
#
loop_
_entity_poly.entity_id
_entity_poly.type
_entity_poly.pdbx_seq_one_letter_code
_entity_poly.pdbx_strand_id
1 'polypeptide(L)'
;MPEVKYFAKMRMVRNESVVFKQELKSIFDLSRPLADEFAGAHRLPMPIDFNPGDRILIYPCHRDTLLDLMRAGLDYPPAEQKKVLRYLGEAIQEFHTKDWPHLGSKKEAQIRA
;
A
#
# COMPACT_ATOMS: atom_id res chain seq x y z
N MET A 1 12.57 -6.90 -22.42
CA MET A 1 11.94 -6.99 -21.08
C MET A 1 10.59 -7.66 -21.27
N PRO A 2 10.26 -8.75 -20.57
CA PRO A 2 8.94 -9.35 -20.70
C PRO A 2 7.89 -8.42 -20.08
N GLU A 3 6.74 -8.26 -20.74
CA GLU A 3 5.58 -7.55 -20.19
C GLU A 3 5.17 -8.22 -18.87
N VAL A 4 5.37 -7.53 -17.75
CA VAL A 4 4.78 -7.94 -16.47
C VAL A 4 3.30 -7.58 -16.55
N LYS A 5 2.45 -8.55 -16.89
CA LYS A 5 1.00 -8.41 -16.70
C LYS A 5 0.72 -8.45 -15.20
N TYR A 6 0.60 -7.27 -14.60
CA TYR A 6 0.11 -7.13 -13.24
C TYR A 6 -1.34 -7.58 -13.18
N PHE A 7 -1.58 -8.80 -12.72
CA PHE A 7 -2.92 -9.28 -12.44
C PHE A 7 -3.26 -8.97 -10.99
N ALA A 8 -3.98 -7.87 -10.78
CA ALA A 8 -4.71 -7.62 -9.54
C ALA A 8 -6.15 -8.11 -9.74
N LYS A 9 -6.60 -9.07 -8.93
CA LYS A 9 -7.98 -9.56 -8.96
C LYS A 9 -8.67 -9.27 -7.64
N MET A 10 -9.77 -8.52 -7.69
CA MET A 10 -10.63 -8.33 -6.53
C MET A 10 -11.54 -9.56 -6.34
N ARG A 11 -11.71 -10.01 -5.10
CA ARG A 11 -12.71 -11.02 -4.74
C ARG A 11 -13.36 -10.67 -3.41
N MET A 12 -14.57 -11.18 -3.20
CA MET A 12 -15.23 -11.17 -1.90
C MET A 12 -14.84 -12.42 -1.12
N VAL A 13 -14.37 -12.27 0.12
CA VAL A 13 -14.07 -13.34 1.06
C VAL A 13 -14.70 -12.96 2.39
N ARG A 14 -15.61 -13.79 2.93
CA ARG A 14 -16.30 -13.53 4.22
C ARG A 14 -16.91 -12.12 4.35
N ASN A 15 -17.55 -11.63 3.29
CA ASN A 15 -18.11 -10.27 3.18
C ASN A 15 -17.10 -9.10 3.14
N GLU A 16 -15.81 -9.39 3.01
CA GLU A 16 -14.77 -8.38 2.81
C GLU A 16 -14.24 -8.44 1.38
N SER A 17 -13.99 -7.28 0.78
CA SER A 17 -13.34 -7.17 -0.51
C SER A 17 -11.82 -7.23 -0.33
N VAL A 18 -11.15 -8.14 -1.03
CA VAL A 18 -9.69 -8.29 -1.01
C VAL A 18 -9.13 -8.28 -2.42
N VAL A 19 -7.89 -7.81 -2.57
CA VAL A 19 -7.15 -7.81 -3.83
C VAL A 19 -6.03 -8.84 -3.75
N PHE A 20 -6.03 -9.77 -4.71
CA PHE A 20 -4.94 -10.70 -4.94
C PHE A 20 -3.98 -10.07 -5.93
N LYS A 21 -2.72 -9.87 -5.55
CA LYS A 21 -1.64 -9.39 -6.41
C LYS A 21 -0.57 -10.46 -6.56
N GLN A 22 -0.38 -10.97 -7.77
CA GLN A 22 0.74 -11.85 -8.07
C GLN A 22 1.98 -11.02 -8.34
N GLU A 23 3.07 -11.33 -7.64
CA GLU A 23 4.30 -10.53 -7.67
C GLU A 23 5.51 -11.30 -8.22
N LEU A 24 6.53 -10.54 -8.61
CA LEU A 24 7.86 -11.08 -8.90
C LEU A 24 8.48 -11.65 -7.61
N LYS A 25 9.34 -12.67 -7.75
CA LYS A 25 9.97 -13.34 -6.59
C LYS A 25 10.68 -12.35 -5.67
N SER A 26 11.46 -11.41 -6.22
CA SER A 26 12.18 -10.40 -5.43
C SER A 26 11.24 -9.52 -4.59
N ILE A 27 10.10 -9.11 -5.16
CA ILE A 27 9.10 -8.32 -4.44
C ILE A 27 8.38 -9.16 -3.38
N PHE A 28 7.99 -10.39 -3.74
CA PHE A 28 7.34 -11.31 -2.80
C PHE A 28 8.24 -11.64 -1.60
N ASP A 29 9.51 -11.97 -1.84
CA ASP A 29 10.47 -12.29 -0.78
C ASP A 29 10.68 -11.10 0.18
N LEU A 30 10.68 -9.87 -0.34
CA LEU A 30 10.79 -8.64 0.48
C LEU A 30 9.50 -8.30 1.23
N SER A 31 8.34 -8.63 0.69
CA SER A 31 7.06 -8.22 1.25
C SER A 31 6.77 -8.79 2.65
N ARG A 32 7.27 -9.99 2.97
CA ARG A 32 7.04 -10.63 4.27
C ARG A 32 7.83 -9.96 5.40
N PRO A 33 9.16 -9.77 5.30
CA PRO A 33 9.90 -8.97 6.26
C PRO A 33 9.31 -7.57 6.47
N LEU A 34 8.81 -6.93 5.40
CA LEU A 34 8.16 -5.63 5.51
C LEU A 34 6.85 -5.69 6.30
N ALA A 35 5.98 -6.67 6.00
CA ALA A 35 4.74 -6.83 6.75
C ALA A 35 5.01 -7.09 8.24
N ASP A 36 6.07 -7.85 8.57
CA ASP A 36 6.47 -8.09 9.97
C ASP A 36 7.01 -6.80 10.62
N GLU A 37 7.84 -6.03 9.92
CA GLU A 37 8.39 -4.76 10.39
C GLU A 37 7.30 -3.72 10.71
N PHE A 38 6.23 -3.73 9.92
CA PHE A 38 5.09 -2.84 10.01
C PHE A 38 3.83 -3.48 10.62
N ALA A 39 3.93 -4.62 11.30
CA ALA A 39 2.76 -5.32 11.85
C ALA A 39 1.93 -4.48 12.85
N GLY A 40 2.52 -3.44 13.46
CA GLY A 40 1.84 -2.48 14.33
C GLY A 40 1.37 -1.19 13.63
N ALA A 41 1.67 -1.02 12.34
CA ALA A 41 1.23 0.14 11.58
C ALA A 41 -0.25 -0.04 11.20
N HIS A 42 -1.08 0.92 11.59
CA HIS A 42 -2.52 0.84 11.34
C HIS A 42 -2.94 1.58 10.07
N ARG A 43 -2.06 2.46 9.55
CA ARG A 43 -2.38 3.34 8.42
C ARG A 43 -1.65 2.95 7.13
N LEU A 44 -0.72 2.01 7.22
CA LEU A 44 0.03 1.51 6.07
C LEU A 44 -0.68 0.31 5.43
N PRO A 45 -0.94 0.32 4.11
CA PRO A 45 -1.49 -0.83 3.42
C PRO A 45 -0.49 -2.00 3.43
N MET A 46 -0.74 -2.98 4.28
CA MET A 46 0.06 -4.21 4.38
C MET A 46 -0.72 -5.41 3.82
N PRO A 47 -0.02 -6.42 3.25
CA PRO A 47 -0.68 -7.68 2.96
C PRO A 47 -1.25 -8.28 4.24
N ILE A 48 -2.51 -8.71 4.18
CA ILE A 48 -3.20 -9.42 5.26
C ILE A 48 -2.97 -10.93 5.20
N ASP A 49 -2.54 -11.44 4.04
CA ASP A 49 -2.22 -12.86 3.83
C ASP A 49 -1.30 -13.05 2.62
N PHE A 50 -0.70 -14.24 2.52
CA PHE A 50 0.31 -14.60 1.54
C PHE A 50 0.06 -16.02 1.02
N ASN A 51 0.14 -16.22 -0.30
CA ASN A 51 0.25 -17.54 -0.90
C ASN A 51 1.65 -17.70 -1.52
N PRO A 52 2.57 -18.41 -0.84
CA PRO A 52 3.94 -18.63 -1.33
C PRO A 52 4.03 -19.44 -2.62
N GLY A 53 3.09 -20.37 -2.86
CA GLY A 53 3.11 -21.25 -4.04
C GLY A 53 3.00 -20.44 -5.33
N ASP A 54 2.05 -19.50 -5.36
CA ASP A 54 1.78 -18.66 -6.52
C ASP A 54 2.43 -17.28 -6.46
N ARG A 55 3.15 -16.95 -5.37
CA ARG A 55 3.69 -15.62 -5.03
C ARG A 55 2.61 -14.53 -5.03
N ILE A 56 1.49 -14.82 -4.37
CA ILE A 56 0.37 -13.88 -4.29
C ILE A 56 0.36 -13.19 -2.93
N LEU A 57 0.29 -11.86 -2.96
CA LEU A 57 0.02 -11.00 -1.82
C LEU A 57 -1.47 -10.66 -1.79
N ILE A 58 -2.09 -10.75 -0.61
CA ILE A 58 -3.51 -10.45 -0.43
C ILE A 58 -3.62 -9.17 0.38
N TYR A 59 -4.26 -8.15 -0.18
CA TYR A 59 -4.47 -6.85 0.47
C TYR A 59 -5.96 -6.59 0.74
N PRO A 60 -6.31 -5.81 1.77
CA PRO A 60 -7.64 -5.26 1.89
C PRO A 60 -7.94 -4.38 0.67
N CYS A 61 -9.13 -4.52 0.10
CA CYS A 61 -9.57 -3.68 -1.01
C CYS A 61 -10.35 -2.49 -0.48
N HIS A 62 -9.89 -1.29 -0.80
CA HIS A 62 -10.68 -0.08 -0.63
C HIS A 62 -11.48 0.16 -1.91
N ARG A 63 -12.77 0.48 -1.74
CA ARG A 63 -13.71 0.70 -2.86
C ARG A 63 -13.27 1.86 -3.77
N ASP A 64 -12.73 2.90 -3.16
CA ASP A 64 -12.36 4.16 -3.82
C ASP A 64 -10.94 4.54 -3.43
N THR A 65 -10.17 5.14 -4.35
CA THR A 65 -8.93 5.82 -3.99
C THR A 65 -9.21 7.23 -3.51
N LEU A 66 -8.29 7.84 -2.76
CA LEU A 66 -8.40 9.26 -2.41
C LEU A 66 -8.56 10.14 -3.66
N LEU A 67 -7.91 9.77 -4.77
CA LEU A 67 -8.05 10.47 -6.04
C LEU A 67 -9.46 10.32 -6.63
N ASP A 68 -10.06 9.13 -6.57
CA ASP A 68 -11.44 8.92 -7.04
C ASP A 68 -12.42 9.76 -6.22
N LEU A 69 -12.22 9.81 -4.90
CA LEU A 69 -12.99 10.65 -3.99
C LEU A 69 -12.84 12.15 -4.30
N MET A 70 -11.62 12.62 -4.60
CA MET A 70 -11.38 14.01 -5.01
C MET A 70 -11.99 14.32 -6.39
N ARG A 71 -11.94 13.37 -7.33
CA ARG A 71 -12.50 13.54 -8.69
C ARG A 71 -14.01 13.46 -8.73
N ALA A 72 -14.64 12.73 -7.80
CA ALA A 72 -16.10 12.64 -7.68
C ALA A 72 -16.76 13.98 -7.32
N GLY A 73 -15.99 15.06 -7.13
CA GLY A 73 -16.51 16.39 -6.83
C GLY A 73 -17.13 16.46 -5.45
N LEU A 74 -16.66 15.62 -4.53
CA LEU A 74 -17.07 15.70 -3.13
C LEU A 74 -16.46 16.99 -2.57
N ASP A 75 -17.30 18.02 -2.48
CA ASP A 75 -17.08 19.20 -1.65
C ASP A 75 -17.06 18.77 -0.19
N TYR A 76 -15.99 18.07 0.18
CA TYR A 76 -15.76 17.64 1.54
C TYR A 76 -15.71 18.89 2.42
N PRO A 77 -16.51 18.94 3.50
CA PRO A 77 -16.39 20.01 4.47
C PRO A 77 -14.91 20.16 4.87
N PRO A 78 -14.40 21.38 5.10
CA PRO A 78 -13.00 21.59 5.46
C PRO A 78 -12.50 20.71 6.63
N ALA A 79 -13.40 20.31 7.53
CA ALA A 79 -13.12 19.35 8.60
C ALA A 79 -12.75 17.95 8.10
N GLU A 80 -13.44 17.42 7.09
CA GLU A 80 -13.14 16.10 6.51
C GLU A 80 -11.84 16.12 5.73
N GLN A 81 -11.56 17.21 5.00
CA GLN A 81 -10.26 17.41 4.33
C GLN A 81 -9.10 17.39 5.35
N LYS A 82 -9.26 18.10 6.47
CA LYS A 82 -8.27 18.10 7.57
C LYS A 82 -8.07 16.70 8.16
N LYS A 83 -9.12 15.90 8.30
CA LYS A 83 -9.01 14.51 8.77
C LYS A 83 -8.18 13.66 7.81
N VAL A 84 -8.44 13.74 6.50
CA VAL A 84 -7.66 13.01 5.48
C VAL A 84 -6.19 13.40 5.53
N LEU A 85 -5.88 14.70 5.56
CA LEU A 85 -4.50 15.18 5.66
C LEU A 85 -3.81 14.73 6.96
N ARG A 86 -4.53 14.73 8.08
CA ARG A 86 -4.04 14.20 9.34
C ARG A 86 -3.71 12.70 9.22
N TYR A 87 -4.63 11.88 8.71
CA TYR A 87 -4.38 10.44 8.55
C TYR A 87 -3.19 10.16 7.63
N LEU A 88 -3.04 10.93 6.55
CA LEU A 88 -1.88 10.83 5.66
C LEU A 88 -0.58 11.21 6.40
N GLY A 89 -0.58 12.30 7.16
CA GLY A 89 0.57 12.72 7.98
C GLY A 89 0.96 11.68 9.04
N GLU A 90 -0.02 11.08 9.71
CA GLU A 90 0.19 10.00 10.67
C GLU A 90 0.74 8.73 10.00
N ALA A 91 0.28 8.38 8.79
CA ALA A 91 0.84 7.26 8.02
C ALA A 91 2.30 7.50 7.62
N ILE A 92 2.64 8.73 7.22
CA ILE A 92 4.03 9.13 6.94
C ILE A 92 4.87 9.07 8.22
N GLN A 93 4.31 9.46 9.36
CA GLN A 93 4.98 9.35 10.65
C GLN A 93 5.24 7.89 11.04
N GLU A 94 4.33 6.96 10.73
CA GLU A 94 4.55 5.51 10.91
C GLU A 94 5.75 5.01 10.09
N PHE A 95 5.93 5.48 8.85
CA PHE A 95 7.16 5.21 8.08
C PHE A 95 8.41 5.77 8.77
N HIS A 96 8.39 7.05 9.14
CA HIS A 96 9.56 7.71 9.73
C HIS A 96 9.96 7.11 11.08
N THR A 97 9.01 6.57 11.85
CA THR A 97 9.28 5.90 13.14
C THR A 97 10.10 4.61 12.96
N LYS A 98 10.13 4.06 11.74
CA LYS A 98 10.91 2.87 11.38
C LYS A 98 12.18 3.22 10.60
N ASP A 99 12.56 4.51 10.54
CA ASP A 99 13.64 5.02 9.68
C ASP A 99 13.41 4.73 8.18
N TRP A 100 12.17 4.47 7.78
CA TRP A 100 11.82 4.29 6.38
C TRP A 100 11.61 5.64 5.71
N PRO A 101 12.43 6.01 4.71
CA PRO A 101 12.15 7.18 3.91
C PRO A 101 10.92 6.91 3.04
N HIS A 102 9.96 7.83 3.03
CA HIS A 102 8.89 7.81 2.03
C HIS A 102 9.50 8.18 0.66
N LEU A 103 10.16 7.23 -0.01
CA LEU A 103 10.82 7.42 -1.31
C LEU A 103 9.78 7.43 -2.44
N GLY A 104 8.95 8.48 -2.46
CA GLY A 104 8.17 8.93 -3.61
C GLY A 104 8.84 10.09 -4.36
N SER A 105 9.92 10.66 -3.82
CA SER A 105 10.77 11.59 -4.56
C SER A 105 11.85 10.79 -5.28
N LYS A 106 11.82 10.80 -6.61
CA LYS A 106 12.93 10.36 -7.46
C LYS A 106 14.19 11.12 -7.02
N LYS A 107 15.01 10.51 -6.17
CA LYS A 107 16.41 10.89 -5.99
C LYS A 107 17.22 9.68 -6.41
N GLU A 108 17.87 9.87 -7.54
CA GLU A 108 18.83 8.97 -8.13
C GLU A 108 19.79 8.43 -7.07
N ALA A 109 20.08 7.14 -7.18
CA ALA A 109 21.13 6.48 -6.43
C ALA A 109 22.45 7.26 -6.57
N GLN A 110 22.79 8.02 -5.54
CA GLN A 110 24.17 8.41 -5.23
C GLN A 110 24.62 7.55 -4.05
N ILE A 111 24.95 6.28 -4.34
CA ILE A 111 25.98 5.58 -3.58
C ILE A 111 27.29 5.84 -4.33
N ARG A 112 28.01 6.86 -3.85
CA ARG A 112 29.45 7.05 -4.07
C ARG A 112 30.09 7.17 -2.69
N ALA A 113 30.66 6.07 -2.23
CA ALA A 113 31.93 5.98 -1.52
C ALA A 113 32.48 4.59 -1.81
#